data_AF-A0A2S9H1X2-F1
#
_entry.id   AF-A0A2S9H1X2-F1
#
_cell.length_a   1.000
_cell.length_b   1.000
_cell.length_c   1.000
_cell.angle_alpha   90.00
_cell.angle_beta   90.00
_cell.angle_gamma   90.00
#
_symmetry.space_group_name_H-M   'P 1'
#
loop_
_entity.id
_entity.type
_entity.pdbx_description
1 polymer ?
#
loop_
_entity_poly.entity_id
_entity_poly.type
_entity_poly.pdbx_seq_one_letter_code
_entity_poly.pdbx_strand_id
1 'polypeptide(L)'
;MLTTSPDSLPNDTDALKALLLQRDQELEQLRATVSTLQQALSIRSLEIEQLQLQINKLKRMQFGRKSEKLDRQIAQLETRLEDLIAEEGQEHYQSKALPTELPRIEHRHEPESCSCGACGQALVQIGEDITEQLDVDPARFFVQRHIRPQYACRHCETITAAAIPAAIIDGGLATPSLHAWVVIQKYLDHLPLYRIEQISTRHGVAISRSTLAE
;
A
#
# COMPACT_ATOMS: atom_id res chain seq x y z
N MET A 1 -35.41 -51.79 -20.15
CA MET A 1 -35.34 -53.25 -20.33
C MET A 1 -36.76 -53.79 -20.38
N LEU A 2 -37.27 -54.06 -21.56
CA LEU A 2 -38.46 -54.88 -21.79
C LEU A 2 -37.95 -56.09 -22.54
N THR A 3 -37.59 -57.15 -21.83
CA THR A 3 -37.25 -58.43 -22.45
C THR A 3 -38.56 -59.13 -22.73
N THR A 4 -39.07 -58.99 -23.94
CA THR A 4 -40.17 -59.83 -24.43
C THR A 4 -39.66 -61.27 -24.46
N SER A 5 -40.25 -62.12 -23.60
CA SER A 5 -39.94 -63.54 -23.55
C SER A 5 -40.47 -64.21 -24.83
N PRO A 6 -39.72 -65.13 -25.46
CA PRO A 6 -40.09 -65.73 -26.75
C PRO A 6 -41.47 -66.39 -26.77
N ASP A 7 -42.01 -66.78 -25.60
CA ASP A 7 -43.34 -67.38 -25.47
C ASP A 7 -44.52 -66.41 -25.67
N SER A 8 -44.28 -65.09 -25.69
CA SER A 8 -45.33 -64.08 -25.86
C SER A 8 -45.54 -63.62 -27.32
N LEU A 9 -44.88 -64.27 -28.28
CA LEU A 9 -44.97 -63.91 -29.69
C LEU A 9 -46.09 -64.69 -30.38
N PRO A 10 -46.93 -64.03 -31.21
CA PRO A 10 -47.94 -64.72 -32.00
C PRO A 10 -47.30 -65.77 -32.93
N ASN A 11 -47.85 -66.98 -33.02
CA ASN A 11 -47.31 -68.04 -33.90
C ASN A 11 -47.75 -67.92 -35.37
N ASP A 12 -48.54 -66.90 -35.72
CA ASP A 12 -48.99 -66.67 -37.10
C ASP A 12 -48.03 -65.76 -37.86
N THR A 13 -47.65 -66.20 -39.05
CA THR A 13 -46.55 -65.63 -39.83
C THR A 13 -46.85 -64.23 -40.36
N ASP A 14 -48.10 -63.92 -40.68
CA ASP A 14 -48.45 -62.62 -41.27
C ASP A 14 -48.63 -61.53 -40.21
N ALA A 15 -49.18 -61.88 -39.05
CA ALA A 15 -49.24 -60.98 -37.89
C ALA A 15 -47.82 -60.62 -37.39
N LEU A 16 -46.89 -61.59 -37.42
CA LEU A 16 -45.48 -61.33 -37.11
C LEU A 16 -44.81 -60.40 -38.12
N LYS A 17 -45.05 -60.57 -39.43
CA LYS A 17 -44.45 -59.70 -40.48
C LYS A 17 -44.90 -58.24 -40.36
N ALA A 18 -46.18 -57.99 -40.07
CA ALA A 18 -46.70 -56.64 -39.91
C ALA A 18 -46.09 -55.92 -38.69
N LEU A 19 -45.95 -56.63 -37.57
CA LEU A 19 -45.28 -56.10 -36.37
C LEU A 19 -43.79 -55.83 -36.61
N LEU A 20 -43.10 -56.67 -37.39
CA LEU A 20 -41.70 -56.45 -37.75
C LEU A 20 -41.53 -55.18 -38.59
N LEU A 21 -42.37 -54.99 -39.61
CA LEU A 21 -42.27 -53.83 -40.49
C LEU A 21 -42.58 -52.51 -39.76
N GLN A 22 -43.55 -52.52 -38.83
CA GLN A 22 -43.82 -51.37 -37.98
C GLN A 22 -42.65 -51.07 -37.03
N ARG A 23 -42.06 -52.11 -36.43
CA ARG A 23 -40.87 -51.94 -35.58
C ARG A 23 -39.67 -51.42 -36.37
N ASP A 24 -39.48 -51.87 -37.60
CA ASP A 24 -38.38 -51.41 -38.45
C ASP A 24 -38.51 -49.93 -38.82
N GLN A 25 -39.72 -49.46 -39.16
CA GLN A 25 -39.97 -48.03 -39.43
C GLN A 25 -39.77 -47.15 -38.19
N GLU A 26 -40.26 -47.58 -37.03
CA GLU A 26 -40.04 -46.88 -35.76
C GLU A 26 -38.54 -46.82 -35.41
N LEU A 27 -37.80 -47.92 -35.67
CA LEU A 27 -36.36 -47.97 -35.46
C LEU A 27 -35.59 -47.02 -36.40
N GLU A 28 -36.01 -46.88 -37.66
CA GLU A 28 -35.37 -45.95 -38.60
C GLU A 28 -35.58 -44.49 -38.21
N GLN A 29 -36.81 -44.11 -37.81
CA GLN A 29 -37.10 -42.74 -37.38
C GLN A 29 -36.34 -42.37 -36.09
N LEU A 30 -36.26 -43.30 -35.14
CA LEU A 30 -35.47 -43.12 -33.94
C LEU A 30 -33.98 -43.02 -34.26
N ARG A 31 -33.46 -43.85 -35.17
CA ARG A 31 -32.05 -43.79 -35.60
C ARG A 31 -31.71 -42.45 -36.27
N ALA A 32 -32.59 -41.93 -37.13
CA ALA A 32 -32.38 -40.64 -37.79
C ALA A 32 -32.37 -39.47 -36.79
N THR A 33 -33.30 -39.47 -35.83
CA THR A 33 -33.39 -38.44 -34.79
C THR A 33 -32.20 -38.50 -33.83
N VAL A 34 -31.78 -39.72 -33.46
CA VAL A 34 -30.58 -39.92 -32.64
C VAL A 34 -29.34 -39.41 -33.38
N SER A 35 -29.21 -39.65 -34.68
CA SER A 35 -28.08 -39.18 -35.48
C SER A 35 -27.97 -37.65 -35.53
N THR A 36 -29.09 -36.94 -35.77
CA THR A 36 -29.08 -35.47 -35.85
C THR A 36 -28.79 -34.82 -34.50
N LEU A 37 -29.37 -35.35 -33.43
CA LEU A 37 -29.09 -34.88 -32.07
C LEU A 37 -27.63 -35.16 -31.67
N GLN A 38 -27.08 -36.32 -32.04
CA GLN A 38 -25.68 -36.65 -31.81
C GLN A 38 -24.73 -35.68 -32.52
N GLN A 39 -25.04 -35.29 -33.76
CA GLN A 39 -24.24 -34.30 -34.50
C GLN A 39 -24.28 -32.92 -33.84
N ALA A 40 -25.47 -32.44 -33.44
CA ALA A 40 -25.60 -31.14 -32.78
C ALA A 40 -24.89 -31.10 -31.41
N LEU A 41 -24.95 -32.20 -30.65
CA LEU A 41 -24.24 -32.34 -29.39
C LEU A 41 -22.73 -32.36 -29.59
N SER A 42 -22.24 -33.04 -30.64
CA SER A 42 -20.80 -33.08 -30.96
C SER A 42 -20.23 -31.72 -31.33
N ILE A 43 -20.99 -30.88 -32.04
CA ILE A 43 -20.54 -29.54 -32.42
C ILE A 43 -20.45 -28.64 -31.18
N ARG A 44 -21.49 -28.65 -30.34
CA ARG A 44 -21.52 -27.85 -29.11
C ARG A 44 -20.48 -28.30 -28.09
N SER A 45 -20.19 -29.60 -27.99
CA SER A 45 -19.16 -30.09 -27.08
C SER A 45 -17.77 -29.59 -27.45
N LEU A 46 -17.47 -29.50 -28.75
CA LEU A 46 -16.18 -29.04 -29.24
C LEU A 46 -15.96 -27.53 -28.99
N GLU A 47 -17.00 -26.73 -29.16
CA GLU A 47 -16.96 -25.29 -28.86
C GLU A 47 -16.77 -25.02 -27.36
N ILE A 48 -17.46 -25.79 -26.50
CA ILE A 48 -17.30 -25.70 -25.04
C ILE A 48 -15.85 -26.05 -24.65
N GLU A 49 -15.29 -27.11 -25.22
CA GLU A 49 -13.91 -27.54 -24.93
C GLU A 49 -12.90 -26.46 -25.33
N GLN A 50 -13.06 -25.87 -26.52
CA GLN A 50 -12.19 -24.80 -27.01
C GLN A 50 -12.20 -23.57 -26.08
N LEU A 51 -13.39 -23.10 -25.71
CA LEU A 51 -13.54 -21.93 -24.83
C LEU A 51 -13.01 -22.20 -23.43
N GLN A 52 -13.23 -23.41 -22.90
CA GLN A 52 -12.70 -23.82 -21.60
C GLN A 52 -11.16 -23.85 -21.60
N LEU A 53 -10.52 -24.33 -22.67
CA LEU A 53 -9.06 -24.33 -22.79
C LEU A 53 -8.49 -22.90 -22.82
N GLN A 54 -9.12 -21.99 -23.56
CA GLN A 54 -8.70 -20.59 -23.62
C GLN A 54 -8.82 -19.88 -22.27
N ILE A 55 -9.96 -20.03 -21.59
CA ILE A 55 -10.19 -19.46 -20.26
C ILE A 55 -9.17 -20.01 -19.26
N ASN A 56 -8.91 -21.33 -19.27
CA ASN A 56 -7.95 -21.96 -18.37
C ASN A 56 -6.51 -21.47 -18.63
N LYS A 57 -6.13 -21.24 -19.89
CA LYS A 57 -4.81 -20.68 -20.23
C LYS A 57 -4.64 -19.26 -19.69
N LEU A 58 -5.61 -18.38 -19.95
CA LEU A 58 -5.56 -16.99 -19.49
C LEU A 58 -5.58 -16.90 -17.95
N LYS A 59 -6.43 -17.70 -17.28
CA LYS A 59 -6.45 -17.78 -15.81
C LYS A 59 -5.14 -18.30 -15.23
N ARG A 60 -4.47 -19.27 -15.86
CA ARG A 60 -3.15 -19.75 -15.43
C ARG A 60 -2.03 -18.73 -15.66
N MET A 61 -2.15 -17.85 -16.65
CA MET A 61 -1.17 -16.79 -16.90
C MET A 61 -1.32 -15.62 -15.92
N GLN A 62 -2.56 -15.25 -15.57
CA GLN A 62 -2.85 -14.11 -14.70
C GLN A 62 -2.86 -14.46 -13.21
N PHE A 63 -3.33 -15.66 -12.86
CA PHE A 63 -3.56 -16.11 -11.48
C PHE A 63 -2.99 -17.52 -11.23
N GLY A 64 -2.00 -17.92 -12.03
CA GLY A 64 -1.45 -19.28 -11.95
C GLY A 64 -0.79 -19.57 -10.62
N ARG A 65 -0.79 -20.85 -10.24
CA ARG A 65 -0.25 -21.42 -9.00
C ARG A 65 1.16 -20.96 -8.61
N LYS A 66 1.97 -20.49 -9.56
CA LYS A 66 3.28 -19.92 -9.24
C LYS A 66 3.16 -18.61 -8.47
N SER A 67 2.19 -17.75 -8.79
CA SER A 67 1.96 -16.51 -8.03
C SER A 67 1.52 -16.88 -6.62
N GLU A 68 0.41 -17.60 -6.44
CA GLU A 68 -0.11 -17.88 -5.09
C GLU A 68 0.84 -18.71 -4.21
N LYS A 69 1.59 -19.67 -4.78
CA LYS A 69 2.58 -20.45 -4.02
C LYS A 69 3.77 -19.59 -3.62
N LEU A 70 4.23 -18.70 -4.51
CA LEU A 70 5.30 -17.76 -4.20
C LEU A 70 4.81 -16.73 -3.18
N ASP A 71 3.62 -16.17 -3.35
CA ASP A 71 3.02 -15.19 -2.43
C ASP A 71 2.86 -15.79 -1.03
N ARG A 72 2.39 -17.04 -0.92
CA ARG A 72 2.31 -17.75 0.37
C ARG A 72 3.68 -18.10 0.93
N GLN A 73 4.64 -18.50 0.09
CA GLN A 73 6.00 -18.78 0.55
C GLN A 73 6.70 -17.51 1.03
N ILE A 74 6.51 -16.39 0.33
CA ILE A 74 7.01 -15.07 0.72
C ILE A 74 6.39 -14.67 2.05
N ALA A 75 5.06 -14.67 2.16
CA ALA A 75 4.38 -14.32 3.40
C ALA A 75 4.81 -15.20 4.59
N GLN A 76 4.97 -16.51 4.37
CA GLN A 76 5.41 -17.43 5.43
C GLN A 76 6.88 -17.25 5.80
N LEU A 77 7.75 -16.91 4.84
CA LEU A 77 9.15 -16.57 5.10
C LEU A 77 9.28 -15.21 5.79
N GLU A 78 8.45 -14.23 5.43
CA GLU A 78 8.36 -12.92 6.08
C GLU A 78 7.92 -13.06 7.53
N THR A 79 6.83 -13.78 7.82
CA THR A 79 6.40 -14.04 9.20
C THR A 79 7.47 -14.80 9.99
N ARG A 80 8.10 -15.82 9.41
CA ARG A 80 9.16 -16.57 10.11
C ARG A 80 10.42 -15.73 10.32
N LEU A 81 10.72 -14.81 9.42
CA LEU A 81 11.79 -13.84 9.58
C LEU A 81 11.45 -12.86 10.70
N GLU A 82 10.23 -12.37 10.77
CA GLU A 82 9.74 -11.53 11.87
C GLU A 82 9.82 -12.26 13.21
N ASP A 83 9.38 -13.52 13.28
CA ASP A 83 9.46 -14.35 14.49
C ASP A 83 10.92 -14.59 14.91
N LEU A 84 11.80 -14.93 13.96
CA LEU A 84 13.23 -15.13 14.25
C LEU A 84 13.91 -13.82 14.68
N ILE A 85 13.58 -12.68 14.06
CA ILE A 85 14.07 -11.36 14.48
C ILE A 85 13.52 -11.00 15.86
N ALA A 86 12.27 -11.35 16.18
CA ALA A 86 11.67 -11.12 17.48
C ALA A 86 12.25 -12.04 18.56
N GLU A 87 12.56 -13.30 18.24
CA GLU A 87 13.23 -14.25 19.12
C GLU A 87 14.71 -13.87 19.32
N GLU A 88 15.43 -13.46 18.28
CA GLU A 88 16.76 -12.86 18.37
C GLU A 88 16.72 -11.52 19.13
N GLY A 89 15.61 -10.77 19.04
CA GLY A 89 15.37 -9.56 19.82
C GLY A 89 14.90 -9.79 21.26
N GLN A 90 14.58 -11.04 21.64
CA GLN A 90 14.37 -11.46 23.02
C GLN A 90 15.68 -11.82 23.72
N GLU A 91 16.80 -11.87 23.00
CA GLU A 91 18.09 -11.61 23.64
C GLU A 91 18.04 -10.18 24.16
N HIS A 92 18.00 -10.02 25.49
CA HIS A 92 18.11 -8.77 26.24
C HIS A 92 18.10 -7.52 25.34
N TYR A 93 17.03 -6.71 25.39
CA TYR A 93 17.08 -5.32 24.89
C TYR A 93 18.30 -4.61 25.51
N GLN A 94 19.45 -4.77 24.87
CA GLN A 94 20.62 -3.97 25.10
C GLN A 94 20.29 -2.71 24.37
N SER A 95 19.93 -1.68 25.14
CA SER A 95 19.77 -0.32 24.65
C SER A 95 20.99 -0.01 23.78
N LYS A 96 20.82 -0.02 22.46
CA LYS A 96 21.88 0.43 21.56
C LYS A 96 22.13 1.88 21.94
N ALA A 97 23.37 2.20 22.29
CA ALA A 97 23.74 3.57 22.64
C ALA A 97 23.34 4.51 21.50
N LEU A 98 22.77 5.67 21.85
CA LEU A 98 22.41 6.66 20.85
C LEU A 98 23.69 7.21 20.19
N PRO A 99 23.68 7.47 18.87
CA PRO A 99 24.87 7.89 18.17
C PRO A 99 25.52 9.12 18.82
N THR A 100 26.83 9.07 19.07
CA THR A 100 27.58 10.08 19.82
C THR A 100 27.62 11.45 19.12
N GLU A 101 27.40 11.49 17.82
CA GLU A 101 27.35 12.71 17.01
C GLU A 101 26.07 13.53 17.21
N LEU A 102 24.99 12.94 17.75
CA LEU A 102 23.77 13.68 18.02
C LEU A 102 23.98 14.65 19.20
N PRO A 103 23.47 15.89 19.12
CA PRO A 103 23.59 16.83 20.23
C PRO A 103 22.79 16.32 21.44
N ARG A 104 23.42 16.31 22.63
CA ARG A 104 22.73 16.07 23.91
C ARG A 104 22.24 17.39 24.48
N ILE A 105 20.96 17.45 24.84
CA ILE A 105 20.38 18.54 25.64
C ILE A 105 20.25 18.01 27.07
N GLU A 106 21.00 18.59 28.01
CA GLU A 106 21.01 18.14 29.40
C GLU A 106 19.85 18.75 30.19
N HIS A 107 19.02 17.89 30.78
CA HIS A 107 17.99 18.29 31.74
C HIS A 107 18.38 17.79 33.13
N ARG A 108 18.92 18.70 33.97
CA ARG A 108 19.28 18.36 35.35
C ARG A 108 18.06 18.48 36.26
N HIS A 109 17.72 17.40 36.94
CA HIS A 109 16.65 17.38 37.94
C HIS A 109 17.27 17.43 39.34
N GLU A 110 17.16 18.58 40.01
CA GLU A 110 17.62 18.76 41.39
C GLU A 110 16.44 18.72 42.38
N PRO A 111 16.64 18.20 43.61
CA PRO A 111 15.62 18.26 44.64
C PRO A 111 15.36 19.71 45.07
N GLU A 112 14.12 20.03 45.46
CA GLU A 112 13.72 21.38 45.91
C GLU A 112 14.53 21.89 47.12
N SER A 113 15.10 20.98 47.92
CA SER A 113 16.00 21.31 49.02
C SER A 113 17.13 20.32 49.13
N CYS A 114 18.34 20.84 49.40
CA CYS A 114 19.54 20.04 49.65
C CYS A 114 19.72 19.74 51.15
N SER A 115 18.63 19.67 51.90
CA SER A 115 18.62 19.31 53.33
C SER A 115 17.84 18.01 53.54
N CYS A 116 18.33 17.18 54.45
CA CYS A 116 17.64 15.95 54.80
C CYS A 116 16.29 16.30 55.47
N GLY A 117 15.19 15.82 54.91
CA GLY A 117 13.85 16.05 55.46
C GLY A 117 13.62 15.51 56.88
N ALA A 118 14.50 14.63 57.38
CA ALA A 118 14.41 14.05 58.72
C ALA A 118 15.32 14.73 59.76
N CYS A 119 16.54 15.16 59.39
CA CYS A 119 17.52 15.69 60.35
C CYS A 119 18.04 17.10 60.01
N GLY A 120 17.64 17.68 58.88
CA GLY A 120 18.01 19.04 58.46
C GLY A 120 19.47 19.23 58.02
N GLN A 121 20.29 18.18 58.04
CA GLN A 121 21.69 18.24 57.58
C GLN A 121 21.77 18.34 56.06
N ALA A 122 22.87 18.89 55.56
CA ALA A 122 23.12 19.03 54.12
C ALA A 122 23.28 17.66 53.44
N LEU A 123 22.57 17.47 52.32
CA LEU A 123 22.71 16.30 51.46
C LEU A 123 23.98 16.43 50.61
N VAL A 124 24.66 15.31 50.38
CA VAL A 124 25.87 15.23 49.53
C VAL A 124 25.52 14.41 48.30
N GLN A 125 25.95 14.86 47.12
CA GLN A 125 25.77 14.10 45.87
C GLN A 125 26.70 12.88 45.90
N ILE A 126 26.12 11.68 45.79
CA ILE A 126 26.86 10.40 45.85
C ILE A 126 27.04 9.78 44.46
N GLY A 127 26.12 10.07 43.54
CA GLY A 127 26.15 9.59 42.17
C GLY A 127 25.06 10.25 41.34
N GLU A 128 25.06 9.94 40.05
CA GLU A 128 24.06 10.41 39.09
C GLU A 128 23.66 9.23 38.21
N ASP A 129 22.36 9.16 37.91
CA ASP A 129 21.80 8.19 36.98
C ASP A 129 21.48 8.94 35.68
N ILE A 130 22.03 8.47 34.56
CA ILE A 130 21.96 9.14 33.26
C ILE A 130 21.14 8.26 32.33
N THR A 131 19.96 8.76 31.94
CA THR A 131 19.12 8.12 30.92
C THR A 131 19.09 9.02 29.68
N GLU A 132 19.50 8.49 28.53
CA GLU A 132 19.38 9.19 27.25
C GLU A 132 18.05 8.86 26.57
N GLN A 133 17.40 9.87 25.98
CA GLN A 133 16.19 9.73 25.17
C GLN A 133 16.36 10.51 23.87
N LEU A 134 15.89 9.94 22.75
CA LEU A 134 15.94 10.60 21.45
C LEU A 134 14.69 11.48 21.26
N ASP A 135 14.90 12.77 21.03
CA ASP A 135 13.83 13.75 20.76
C ASP A 135 13.93 14.30 19.32
N VAL A 136 12.84 14.90 18.83
CA VAL A 136 12.76 15.53 17.51
C VAL A 136 12.00 16.84 17.60
N ASP A 137 12.63 17.94 17.15
CA ASP A 137 11.93 19.20 16.90
C ASP A 137 11.46 19.24 15.43
N PRO A 138 10.13 19.19 15.17
CA PRO A 138 9.62 19.21 13.80
C PRO A 138 9.93 20.52 13.06
N ALA A 139 9.73 20.53 11.75
CA ALA A 139 9.87 21.74 10.94
C ALA A 139 8.93 22.86 11.41
N ARG A 140 9.50 23.92 12.01
CA ARG A 140 8.76 25.14 12.36
C ARG A 140 8.65 26.08 11.17
N PHE A 141 7.43 26.52 10.86
CA PHE A 141 7.19 27.56 9.86
C PHE A 141 7.23 28.95 10.50
N PHE A 142 7.87 29.90 9.85
CA PHE A 142 7.93 31.30 10.26
C PHE A 142 8.03 32.24 9.06
N VAL A 143 7.67 33.51 9.25
CA VAL A 143 7.68 34.53 8.20
C VAL A 143 8.95 35.38 8.32
N GLN A 144 9.72 35.47 7.23
CA GLN A 144 10.81 36.43 7.11
C GLN A 144 10.25 37.76 6.58
N ARG A 145 10.33 38.82 7.40
CA ARG A 145 9.86 40.16 7.03
C ARG A 145 11.04 41.04 6.66
N HIS A 146 11.15 41.41 5.38
CA HIS A 146 12.14 42.36 4.90
C HIS A 146 11.56 43.79 4.94
N ILE A 147 12.10 44.65 5.79
CA ILE A 147 11.69 46.06 5.89
C ILE A 147 12.73 46.89 5.14
N ARG A 148 12.29 47.60 4.10
CA ARG A 148 13.14 48.47 3.27
C ARG A 148 12.79 49.94 3.52
N PRO A 149 13.41 50.59 4.51
CA PRO A 149 13.21 52.01 4.71
C PRO A 149 13.74 52.79 3.50
N GLN A 150 12.97 53.79 3.08
CA GLN A 150 13.35 54.72 2.03
C GLN A 150 13.76 56.03 2.67
N TYR A 151 14.90 56.56 2.25
CA TYR A 151 15.44 57.82 2.75
C TYR A 151 15.44 58.85 1.63
N ALA A 152 14.82 60.00 1.89
CA ALA A 152 14.77 61.11 0.96
C ALA A 152 15.68 62.24 1.44
N CYS A 153 16.57 62.71 0.56
CA CYS A 153 17.30 63.96 0.78
C CYS A 153 16.43 65.13 0.29
N ARG A 154 16.02 66.04 1.18
CA ARG A 154 15.19 67.20 0.80
C ARG A 154 15.93 68.25 -0.01
N HIS A 155 17.25 68.32 0.11
CA HIS A 155 18.06 69.28 -0.63
C HIS A 155 18.33 68.81 -2.07
N CYS A 156 18.58 67.51 -2.26
CA CYS A 156 18.90 66.92 -3.56
C CYS A 156 17.69 66.24 -4.24
N GLU A 157 16.50 66.29 -3.62
CA GLU A 157 15.26 65.63 -4.07
C GLU A 157 15.41 64.14 -4.45
N THR A 158 16.38 63.45 -3.87
CA THR A 158 16.73 62.07 -4.22
C THR A 158 16.24 61.09 -3.16
N ILE A 159 15.67 59.96 -3.60
CA ILE A 159 15.24 58.86 -2.72
C ILE A 159 16.21 57.68 -2.90
N THR A 160 16.72 57.15 -1.78
CA THR A 160 17.62 56.00 -1.76
C THR A 160 17.11 54.94 -0.78
N ALA A 161 17.35 53.68 -1.12
CA ALA A 161 17.02 52.56 -0.25
C ALA A 161 17.93 51.37 -0.58
N ALA A 162 18.36 50.65 0.46
CA ALA A 162 19.20 49.46 0.30
C ALA A 162 18.52 48.40 -0.59
N ALA A 163 19.30 47.70 -1.41
CA ALA A 163 18.80 46.59 -2.22
C ALA A 163 18.49 45.38 -1.32
N ILE A 164 17.43 44.64 -1.65
CA ILE A 164 17.10 43.35 -1.03
C ILE A 164 17.65 42.25 -1.95
N PRO A 165 18.14 41.11 -1.41
CA PRO A 165 18.45 39.95 -2.23
C PRO A 165 17.28 39.55 -3.13
N ALA A 166 17.59 39.15 -4.37
CA ALA A 166 16.57 38.65 -5.28
C ALA A 166 15.95 37.35 -4.73
N ALA A 167 14.62 37.22 -4.87
CA ALA A 167 13.93 35.98 -4.59
C ALA A 167 14.19 34.96 -5.71
N ILE A 168 13.99 33.67 -5.43
CA ILE A 168 14.10 32.61 -6.46
C ILE A 168 13.03 32.81 -7.53
N ILE A 169 11.81 33.11 -7.09
CA ILE A 169 10.67 33.44 -7.95
C ILE A 169 10.30 34.89 -7.65
N ASP A 170 10.26 35.73 -8.68
CA ASP A 170 9.88 37.14 -8.54
C ASP A 170 8.46 37.26 -7.96
N GLY A 171 8.34 37.95 -6.82
CA GLY A 171 7.08 38.08 -6.08
C GLY A 171 6.61 36.81 -5.36
N GLY A 172 7.41 35.73 -5.38
CA GLY A 172 7.10 34.48 -4.69
C GLY A 172 7.07 34.64 -3.17
N LEU A 173 6.15 33.92 -2.52
CA LEU A 173 6.02 33.91 -1.06
C LEU A 173 7.04 32.99 -0.37
N ALA A 174 7.54 31.98 -1.10
CA ALA A 174 8.41 30.96 -0.55
C ALA A 174 9.87 31.44 -0.51
N THR A 175 10.50 31.27 0.65
CA THR A 175 11.94 31.45 0.78
C THR A 175 12.68 30.26 0.17
N PRO A 176 13.98 30.39 -0.14
CA PRO A 176 14.81 29.27 -0.59
C PRO A 176 14.70 28.03 0.31
N SER A 177 14.62 28.23 1.63
CA SER A 177 14.46 27.14 2.61
C SER A 177 13.13 26.40 2.46
N LEU A 178 12.03 27.12 2.19
CA LEU A 178 10.72 26.49 1.98
C LEU A 178 10.71 25.67 0.69
N HIS A 179 11.31 26.19 -0.38
CA HIS A 179 11.48 25.43 -1.63
C HIS A 179 12.29 24.14 -1.40
N ALA A 180 13.44 24.26 -0.72
CA ALA A 180 14.28 23.10 -0.41
C ALA A 180 13.51 22.05 0.39
N TRP A 181 12.75 22.47 1.41
CA TRP A 181 11.92 21.56 2.20
C TRP A 181 10.89 20.81 1.33
N VAL A 182 10.15 21.51 0.46
CA VAL A 182 9.18 20.85 -0.44
C VAL A 182 9.86 19.85 -1.38
N VAL A 183 11.02 20.22 -1.94
CA VAL A 183 11.79 19.33 -2.85
C VAL A 183 12.29 18.09 -2.13
N ILE A 184 12.83 18.23 -0.91
CA ILE A 184 13.29 17.10 -0.09
C ILE A 184 12.12 16.17 0.22
N GLN A 185 11.01 16.71 0.74
CA GLN A 185 9.83 15.93 1.08
C GLN A 185 9.27 15.19 -0.14
N LYS A 186 9.17 15.85 -1.30
CA LYS A 186 8.59 15.28 -2.51
C LYS A 186 9.48 14.23 -3.17
N TYR A 187 10.78 14.51 -3.30
CA TYR A 187 11.67 13.72 -4.16
C TYR A 187 12.65 12.83 -3.40
N LEU A 188 13.09 13.23 -2.20
CA LEU A 188 13.97 12.39 -1.38
C LEU A 188 13.15 11.48 -0.47
N ASP A 189 12.14 12.03 0.19
CA ASP A 189 11.32 11.27 1.15
C ASP A 189 10.09 10.63 0.49
N HIS A 190 9.86 10.91 -0.79
CA HIS A 190 8.75 10.40 -1.59
C HIS A 190 7.35 10.67 -0.98
N LEU A 191 7.18 11.79 -0.27
CA LEU A 191 5.89 12.18 0.27
C LEU A 191 4.95 12.70 -0.83
N PRO A 192 3.72 12.14 -0.94
CA PRO A 192 2.72 12.67 -1.86
C PRO A 192 2.27 14.07 -1.42
N LEU A 193 1.94 14.94 -2.39
CA LEU A 193 1.64 16.36 -2.13
C LEU A 193 0.52 16.60 -1.11
N TYR A 194 -0.50 15.74 -1.08
CA TYR A 194 -1.58 15.86 -0.08
C TYR A 194 -1.05 15.68 1.36
N ARG A 195 0.00 14.88 1.54
CA ARG A 195 0.59 14.64 2.86
C ARG A 195 1.44 15.83 3.29
N ILE A 196 2.14 16.46 2.34
CA ILE A 196 2.88 17.70 2.57
C ILE A 196 1.92 18.84 2.98
N GLU A 197 0.79 18.98 2.30
CA GLU A 197 -0.30 19.92 2.66
C GLU A 197 -0.83 19.66 4.08
N GLN A 198 -1.04 18.39 4.46
CA GLN A 198 -1.47 18.03 5.82
C GLN A 198 -0.39 18.33 6.87
N ILE A 199 0.89 18.09 6.56
CA ILE A 199 2.01 18.45 7.45
C ILE A 199 2.03 19.96 7.68
N SER A 200 2.02 20.78 6.62
CA SER A 200 2.06 22.23 6.77
C SER A 200 0.84 22.75 7.55
N THR A 201 -0.34 22.18 7.29
CA THR A 201 -1.58 22.54 7.99
C THR A 201 -1.52 22.23 9.49
N ARG A 202 -0.90 21.11 9.88
CA ARG A 202 -0.67 20.78 11.31
C ARG A 202 0.23 21.82 11.99
N HIS A 203 1.13 22.44 11.26
CA HIS A 203 1.97 23.54 11.75
C HIS A 203 1.31 24.92 11.60
N GLY A 204 0.00 24.98 11.29
CA GLY A 204 -0.75 26.22 11.16
C GLY A 204 -0.55 26.97 9.83
N VAL A 205 0.06 26.33 8.82
CA VAL A 205 0.32 26.93 7.51
C VAL A 205 -0.43 26.18 6.42
N ALA A 206 -1.47 26.81 5.87
CA ALA A 206 -2.23 26.25 4.76
C ALA A 206 -1.51 26.53 3.42
N ILE A 207 -0.85 25.51 2.87
CA ILE A 207 -0.25 25.55 1.53
C ILE A 207 -1.01 24.56 0.66
N SER A 208 -1.69 25.05 -0.37
CA SER A 208 -2.53 24.21 -1.23
C SER A 208 -1.70 23.23 -2.07
N ARG A 209 -2.28 22.07 -2.42
CA ARG A 209 -1.65 21.12 -3.34
C ARG A 209 -1.25 21.72 -4.69
N SER A 210 -2.02 22.67 -5.23
CA SER A 210 -1.64 23.36 -6.48
C SER A 210 -0.38 24.19 -6.29
N THR A 211 -0.28 24.93 -5.18
CA THR A 211 0.93 25.70 -4.85
C THR A 211 2.15 24.81 -4.61
N LEU A 212 1.98 23.59 -4.11
CA LEU A 212 3.06 22.61 -3.93
C LEU A 212 3.46 21.89 -5.23
N ALA A 213 2.64 21.99 -6.28
CA ALA A 213 2.86 21.34 -7.57
C ALA A 213 3.58 22.24 -8.57
N GLU A 214 3.42 23.56 -8.43
CA GLU A 214 4.12 24.62 -9.17
C GLU A 214 5.58 24.76 -8.72
#